data_AF-A0AAD0ZBQ7-F1
#
_entry.id   AF-A0AAD0ZBQ7-F1
#
_cell.length_a   1.000
_cell.length_b   1.000
_cell.length_c   1.000
_cell.angle_alpha   90.00
_cell.angle_beta   90.00
_cell.angle_gamma   90.00
#
_symmetry.space_group_name_H-M   'P 1'
#
loop_
_entity.id
_entity.type
_entity.pdbx_description
1 polymer ?
#
loop_
_entity_poly.entity_id
_entity_poly.type
_entity_poly.pdbx_seq_one_letter_code
_entity_poly.pdbx_strand_id
1 'polypeptide(L)'
;MDRKTNDLLNSIPEHADYAADAGDLDPEDIPQERMDAVMDLLRHADNDVVRFLAAKLLTSWGVHEGLIALEKNMERPEIIEGIYSHRLHGYDDTYRQILMAVTMYFANMADRGEREVARTQVYSPLSKIIALAGSKPFEIADAFAFVKRERYLEYVLPIKQHLVSIIDHPEIHRWKIYDAIELLMGFDPEFVMSLLKEKNKTIDDFRPTVQG
;
A
#
# COMPACT_ATOMS: atom_id res chain seq x y z
N MET A 1 21.07 11.19 5.70
CA MET A 1 21.25 10.85 4.28
C MET A 1 21.97 12.00 3.63
N ASP A 2 22.99 11.76 2.81
CA ASP A 2 23.67 12.83 2.07
C ASP A 2 22.82 13.32 0.90
N ARG A 3 23.18 14.49 0.37
CA ARG A 3 22.43 15.17 -0.69
C ARG A 3 22.36 14.34 -1.98
N LYS A 4 23.44 13.64 -2.36
CA LYS A 4 23.47 12.89 -3.62
C LYS A 4 22.48 11.73 -3.57
N THR A 5 22.46 10.97 -2.48
CA THR A 5 21.49 9.90 -2.28
C THR A 5 20.06 10.44 -2.18
N ASN A 6 19.86 11.56 -1.49
CA ASN A 6 18.55 12.19 -1.42
C ASN A 6 18.02 12.62 -2.79
N ASP A 7 18.85 13.28 -3.59
CA ASP A 7 18.49 13.74 -4.93
C ASP A 7 18.20 12.54 -5.83
N LEU A 8 19.02 11.49 -5.80
CA LEU A 8 18.80 10.25 -6.56
C LEU A 8 17.42 9.61 -6.27
N LEU A 9 17.03 9.56 -5.00
CA LEU A 9 15.78 8.92 -4.56
C LEU A 9 14.53 9.79 -4.75
N ASN A 10 14.66 11.12 -4.83
CA ASN A 10 13.50 12.02 -4.74
C ASN A 10 13.39 13.03 -5.90
N SER A 11 14.39 13.17 -6.77
CA SER A 11 14.32 14.15 -7.86
C SER A 11 13.25 13.81 -8.89
N ILE A 12 12.55 14.84 -9.37
CA ILE A 12 11.64 14.78 -10.51
C ILE A 12 12.29 15.60 -11.63
N PRO A 13 12.48 15.05 -12.84
CA PRO A 13 12.99 15.80 -13.98
C PRO A 13 12.10 17.01 -14.32
N GLU A 14 12.67 18.12 -14.79
CA GLU A 14 11.92 19.36 -15.06
C GLU A 14 10.80 19.20 -16.11
N HIS A 15 10.92 18.23 -17.02
CA HIS A 15 9.92 17.95 -18.05
C HIS A 15 8.77 17.05 -17.56
N ALA A 16 8.90 16.41 -16.40
CA ALA A 16 7.89 15.54 -15.81
C ALA A 16 6.97 16.33 -14.86
N ASP A 17 6.33 17.38 -15.38
CA ASP A 17 5.44 18.27 -14.61
C ASP A 17 4.13 17.59 -14.14
N TYR A 18 3.85 16.41 -14.67
CA TYR A 18 2.74 15.54 -14.26
C TYR A 18 3.03 14.77 -12.95
N ALA A 19 4.30 14.53 -12.61
CA ALA A 19 4.69 13.69 -11.49
C ALA A 19 4.66 14.48 -10.18
N ALA A 20 3.98 13.95 -9.15
CA ALA A 20 3.95 14.56 -7.83
C ALA A 20 5.13 14.07 -6.96
N ASP A 21 5.56 12.83 -7.16
CA ASP A 21 6.76 12.25 -6.58
C ASP A 21 7.58 11.42 -7.59
N ALA A 22 8.82 11.06 -7.22
CA ALA A 22 9.71 10.30 -8.11
C ALA A 22 9.21 8.89 -8.46
N GLY A 23 8.30 8.32 -7.67
CA GLY A 23 7.64 7.05 -7.94
C GLY A 23 6.54 7.14 -9.00
N ASP A 24 6.04 8.34 -9.28
CA ASP A 24 5.01 8.60 -10.31
C ASP A 24 5.59 8.74 -11.72
N LEU A 25 6.92 8.66 -11.87
CA LEU A 25 7.58 8.82 -13.16
C LEU A 25 7.24 7.69 -14.13
N ASP A 26 6.91 8.07 -15.36
CA ASP A 26 6.77 7.14 -16.47
C ASP A 26 8.12 6.52 -16.85
N PRO A 27 8.13 5.30 -17.42
CA PRO A 27 9.37 4.60 -17.76
C PRO A 27 10.31 5.38 -18.69
N GLU A 28 9.78 6.24 -19.56
CA GLU A 28 10.56 7.05 -20.49
C GLU A 28 11.34 8.19 -19.81
N ASP A 29 10.88 8.64 -18.64
CA ASP A 29 11.48 9.72 -17.85
C ASP A 29 12.46 9.20 -16.78
N ILE A 30 12.76 7.90 -16.78
CA ILE A 30 13.67 7.26 -15.84
C ILE A 30 14.94 6.82 -16.60
N PRO A 31 16.04 7.60 -16.55
CA PRO A 31 17.29 7.20 -17.18
C PRO A 31 17.82 5.88 -16.62
N GLN A 32 18.35 5.02 -17.49
CA GLN A 32 18.93 3.73 -17.07
C GLN A 32 20.03 3.89 -16.01
N GLU A 33 20.87 4.93 -16.10
CA GLU A 33 21.89 5.23 -15.09
C GLU A 33 21.26 5.48 -13.71
N ARG A 34 20.09 6.14 -13.66
CA ARG A 34 19.36 6.37 -12.41
C ARG A 34 18.83 5.05 -11.87
N MET A 35 18.24 4.22 -12.72
CA MET A 35 17.75 2.88 -12.35
C MET A 35 18.87 2.03 -11.74
N ASP A 36 20.03 1.97 -12.41
CA ASP A 36 21.19 1.20 -11.97
C ASP A 36 21.72 1.71 -10.63
N ALA A 37 21.77 3.04 -10.44
CA ALA A 37 22.20 3.64 -9.19
C ALA A 37 21.23 3.39 -8.02
N VAL A 38 19.92 3.41 -8.25
CA VAL A 38 18.92 3.04 -7.21
C VAL A 38 19.01 1.55 -6.90
N MET A 39 19.27 0.69 -7.89
CA MET A 39 19.54 -0.72 -7.66
C MET A 39 20.81 -0.96 -6.84
N ASP A 40 21.87 -0.18 -7.09
CA ASP A 40 23.09 -0.23 -6.28
C ASP A 40 22.80 0.12 -4.81
N LEU A 41 22.02 1.18 -4.56
CA LEU A 41 21.57 1.53 -3.21
C LEU A 41 20.81 0.39 -2.54
N LEU A 42 19.89 -0.27 -3.24
CA LEU A 42 19.13 -1.39 -2.68
C LEU A 42 20.03 -2.53 -2.22
N ARG A 43 21.08 -2.84 -2.99
CA ARG A 43 21.97 -3.99 -2.76
C ARG A 43 23.09 -3.69 -1.76
N HIS A 44 23.61 -2.47 -1.77
CA HIS A 44 24.91 -2.16 -1.18
C HIS A 44 24.89 -1.01 -0.16
N ALA A 45 23.77 -0.30 0.03
CA ALA A 45 23.71 0.73 1.06
C ALA A 45 23.78 0.11 2.47
N ASP A 46 24.67 0.66 3.30
CA ASP A 46 24.80 0.30 4.72
C ASP A 46 23.61 0.79 5.57
N ASN A 47 22.90 1.80 5.09
CA ASN A 47 21.79 2.42 5.79
C ASN A 47 20.46 1.74 5.42
N ASP A 48 19.81 1.14 6.41
CA ASP A 48 18.53 0.44 6.25
C ASP A 48 17.41 1.34 5.70
N VAL A 49 17.33 2.60 6.12
CA VAL A 49 16.35 3.57 5.61
C VAL A 49 16.59 3.87 4.13
N VAL A 50 17.85 4.00 3.71
CA VAL A 50 18.20 4.20 2.29
C VAL A 50 17.79 2.98 1.46
N ARG A 51 18.03 1.76 1.95
CA ARG A 51 17.60 0.53 1.28
C ARG A 51 16.07 0.45 1.17
N PHE A 52 15.35 0.83 2.22
CA PHE A 52 13.89 0.89 2.19
C PHE A 52 13.37 1.89 1.15
N LEU A 53 13.93 3.09 1.10
CA LEU A 53 13.51 4.11 0.13
C LEU A 53 13.84 3.69 -1.31
N ALA A 54 15.00 3.06 -1.54
CA ALA A 54 15.35 2.48 -2.83
C ALA A 54 14.37 1.36 -3.22
N ALA A 55 14.04 0.46 -2.30
CA ALA A 55 13.06 -0.61 -2.52
C ALA A 55 11.69 -0.02 -2.92
N LYS A 56 11.20 0.98 -2.16
CA LYS A 56 9.93 1.65 -2.44
C LYS A 56 9.91 2.26 -3.85
N LEU A 57 10.95 3.00 -4.21
CA LEU A 57 11.05 3.66 -5.51
C LEU A 57 11.08 2.66 -6.67
N LEU A 58 11.91 1.61 -6.55
CA LEU A 58 11.99 0.53 -7.53
C LEU A 58 10.66 -0.22 -7.67
N THR A 59 9.96 -0.46 -6.55
CA THR A 59 8.61 -1.02 -6.59
C THR A 59 7.67 -0.12 -7.38
N SER A 60 7.63 1.19 -7.09
CA SER A 60 6.77 2.10 -7.84
C SER A 60 7.05 2.05 -9.35
N TRP A 61 8.31 1.93 -9.77
CA TRP A 61 8.72 1.82 -11.18
C TRP A 61 8.48 0.45 -11.84
N GLY A 62 7.87 -0.50 -11.11
CA GLY A 62 7.57 -1.85 -11.63
C GLY A 62 8.78 -2.80 -11.63
N VAL A 63 9.76 -2.61 -10.74
CA VAL A 63 10.93 -3.50 -10.63
C VAL A 63 10.70 -4.56 -9.55
N HIS A 64 10.75 -5.84 -9.95
CA HIS A 64 10.37 -6.96 -9.09
C HIS A 64 11.29 -7.12 -7.87
N GLU A 65 12.59 -6.91 -8.03
CA GLU A 65 13.56 -6.93 -6.93
C GLU A 65 13.23 -5.88 -5.87
N GLY A 66 12.74 -4.70 -6.30
CA GLY A 66 12.24 -3.67 -5.40
C GLY A 66 11.06 -4.18 -4.58
N LEU A 67 10.07 -4.79 -5.23
CA LEU A 67 8.89 -5.36 -4.58
C LEU A 67 9.25 -6.44 -3.54
N ILE A 68 10.15 -7.37 -3.88
CA ILE A 68 10.62 -8.42 -2.95
C ILE A 68 11.28 -7.79 -1.72
N ALA A 69 12.16 -6.80 -1.94
CA ALA A 69 12.85 -6.14 -0.83
C ALA A 69 11.89 -5.31 0.03
N LEU A 70 10.93 -4.63 -0.59
CA LEU A 70 9.90 -3.87 0.10
C LEU A 70 9.03 -4.79 0.97
N GLU A 71 8.65 -5.95 0.45
CA GLU A 71 7.91 -6.95 1.22
C GLU A 71 8.70 -7.46 2.42
N LYS A 72 9.99 -7.75 2.25
CA LYS A 72 10.87 -8.17 3.35
C LYS A 72 11.02 -7.09 4.42
N ASN A 73 11.03 -5.82 4.05
CA ASN A 73 11.09 -4.71 5.00
C ASN A 73 9.85 -4.66 5.91
N MET A 74 8.69 -5.11 5.44
CA MET A 74 7.48 -5.20 6.29
C MET A 74 7.62 -6.19 7.45
N GLU A 75 8.59 -7.11 7.38
CA GLU A 75 8.90 -8.08 8.44
C GLU A 75 9.82 -7.49 9.53
N ARG A 76 10.31 -6.26 9.34
CA ARG A 76 11.22 -5.53 10.23
C ARG A 76 10.65 -4.14 10.57
N PRO A 77 9.50 -4.04 11.25
CA PRO A 77 8.83 -2.77 11.55
C PRO A 77 9.73 -1.77 12.27
N GLU A 78 10.67 -2.23 13.10
CA GLU A 78 11.62 -1.40 13.84
C GLU A 78 12.54 -0.53 12.97
N ILE A 79 12.59 -0.80 11.66
CA ILE A 79 13.40 -0.08 10.68
C ILE A 79 12.60 0.92 9.88
N ILE A 80 11.35 0.57 9.58
CA ILE A 80 10.55 1.31 8.62
C ILE A 80 9.49 2.19 9.27
N GLU A 81 9.03 1.85 10.47
CA GLU A 81 8.02 2.63 11.17
C GLU A 81 8.51 4.04 11.49
N GLY A 82 7.63 5.01 11.29
CA GLY A 82 7.89 6.43 11.53
C GLY A 82 8.72 7.13 10.45
N ILE A 83 9.08 6.47 9.34
CA ILE A 83 9.77 7.13 8.22
C ILE A 83 8.87 8.20 7.60
N TYR A 84 7.57 7.91 7.45
CA TYR A 84 6.59 8.86 6.95
C TYR A 84 5.60 9.21 8.04
N SER A 85 5.47 10.51 8.34
CA SER A 85 4.43 11.02 9.24
C SER A 85 3.31 11.66 8.43
N HIS A 86 2.07 11.32 8.77
CA HIS A 86 0.89 11.90 8.14
C HIS A 86 0.82 13.40 8.43
N ARG A 87 0.88 14.23 7.39
CA ARG A 87 1.06 15.70 7.49
C ARG A 87 0.01 16.38 8.38
N LEU A 88 -1.23 15.89 8.39
CA LEU A 88 -2.34 16.51 9.13
C LEU A 88 -2.57 15.92 10.53
N HIS A 89 -2.18 14.66 10.75
CA HIS A 89 -2.62 13.89 11.92
C HIS A 89 -1.46 13.32 12.74
N GLY A 90 -0.23 13.38 12.21
CA GLY A 90 0.99 12.98 12.90
C GLY A 90 1.21 11.48 13.06
N TYR A 91 0.22 10.64 12.70
CA TYR A 91 0.37 9.18 12.74
C TYR A 91 1.37 8.67 11.70
N ASP A 92 1.87 7.46 11.90
CA ASP A 92 2.79 6.80 10.97
C ASP A 92 2.08 6.36 9.68
N ASP A 93 2.43 7.00 8.57
CA ASP A 93 1.85 6.79 7.24
C ASP A 93 2.71 5.85 6.37
N THR A 94 3.76 5.23 6.94
CA THR A 94 4.72 4.42 6.19
C THR A 94 4.06 3.27 5.44
N TYR A 95 3.13 2.54 6.07
CA TYR A 95 2.45 1.43 5.39
C TYR A 95 1.50 1.89 4.28
N ARG A 96 0.96 3.12 4.34
CA ARG A 96 0.23 3.72 3.22
C ARG A 96 1.17 4.00 2.04
N GLN A 97 2.38 4.48 2.31
CA GLN A 97 3.41 4.68 1.27
C GLN A 97 3.84 3.37 0.62
N ILE A 98 3.91 2.28 1.40
CA ILE A 98 4.15 0.94 0.87
C ILE A 98 2.98 0.51 -0.02
N LEU A 99 1.74 0.71 0.42
CA LEU A 99 0.53 0.41 -0.37
C LEU A 99 0.54 1.14 -1.71
N MET A 100 0.81 2.45 -1.71
CA MET A 100 0.92 3.24 -2.94
C MET A 100 1.96 2.66 -3.90
N ALA A 101 3.16 2.32 -3.42
CA ALA A 101 4.20 1.73 -4.24
C ALA A 101 3.77 0.39 -4.85
N VAL A 102 3.14 -0.49 -4.07
CA VAL A 102 2.63 -1.79 -4.55
C VAL A 102 1.52 -1.61 -5.59
N THR A 103 0.64 -0.61 -5.43
CA THR A 103 -0.38 -0.31 -6.44
C THR A 103 0.22 0.25 -7.73
N MET A 104 1.28 1.06 -7.63
CA MET A 104 2.01 1.57 -8.79
C MET A 104 2.79 0.48 -9.51
N TYR A 105 3.39 -0.46 -8.77
CA TYR A 105 3.98 -1.66 -9.36
C TYR A 105 2.98 -2.38 -10.28
N PHE A 106 1.76 -2.62 -9.78
CA PHE A 106 0.74 -3.30 -10.57
C PHE A 106 0.35 -2.49 -11.80
N ALA A 107 0.12 -1.18 -11.66
CA ALA A 107 -0.25 -0.31 -12.77
C ALA A 107 0.82 -0.33 -13.88
N ASN A 108 2.08 -0.07 -13.51
CA ASN A 108 3.20 -0.04 -14.44
C ASN A 108 3.43 -1.38 -15.14
N MET A 109 3.29 -2.50 -14.43
CA MET A 109 3.42 -3.83 -15.05
C MET A 109 2.22 -4.14 -15.95
N ALA A 110 1.01 -3.73 -15.57
CA ALA A 110 -0.19 -3.93 -16.39
C ALA A 110 -0.14 -3.12 -17.70
N ASP A 111 0.38 -1.90 -17.67
CA ASP A 111 0.55 -1.04 -18.84
C ASP A 111 1.58 -1.59 -19.83
N ARG A 112 2.57 -2.35 -19.33
CA ARG A 112 3.53 -3.13 -20.14
C ARG A 112 2.95 -4.45 -20.68
N GLY A 113 1.69 -4.77 -20.39
CA GLY A 113 1.04 -6.00 -20.80
C GLY A 113 1.27 -7.20 -19.87
N GLU A 114 1.86 -7.00 -18.69
CA GLU A 114 2.22 -8.07 -17.74
C GLU A 114 1.25 -8.17 -16.54
N ARG A 115 -0.03 -7.81 -16.74
CA ARG A 115 -1.06 -7.75 -15.69
C ARG A 115 -1.15 -9.00 -14.80
N GLU A 116 -1.18 -10.21 -15.39
CA GLU A 116 -1.31 -11.45 -14.61
C GLU A 116 -0.06 -11.80 -13.80
N VAL A 117 1.12 -11.43 -14.31
CA VAL A 117 2.38 -11.55 -13.57
C VAL A 117 2.33 -10.60 -12.37
N ALA A 118 1.96 -9.35 -12.62
CA ALA A 118 1.82 -8.33 -11.59
C ALA A 118 0.84 -8.75 -10.49
N ARG A 119 -0.37 -9.20 -10.88
CA ARG A 119 -1.40 -9.71 -9.97
C ARG A 119 -0.84 -10.77 -9.02
N THR A 120 -0.11 -11.75 -9.58
CA THR A 120 0.49 -12.84 -8.82
C THR A 120 1.54 -12.33 -7.83
N GLN A 121 2.37 -11.39 -8.27
CA GLN A 121 3.47 -10.84 -7.47
C GLN A 121 2.99 -9.91 -6.36
N VAL A 122 1.94 -9.10 -6.59
CA VAL A 122 1.41 -8.18 -5.57
C VAL A 122 0.54 -8.86 -4.53
N TYR A 123 0.12 -10.11 -4.75
CA TYR A 123 -0.75 -10.84 -3.82
C TYR A 123 -0.20 -10.90 -2.38
N SER A 124 1.03 -11.37 -2.23
CA SER A 124 1.67 -11.49 -0.91
C SER A 124 1.83 -10.13 -0.20
N PRO A 125 2.44 -9.09 -0.83
CA PRO A 125 2.61 -7.81 -0.16
C PRO A 125 1.28 -7.12 0.15
N LEU A 126 0.29 -7.15 -0.74
CA LEU A 126 -1.04 -6.56 -0.46
C LEU A 126 -1.75 -7.30 0.69
N SER A 127 -1.68 -8.63 0.73
CA SER A 127 -2.27 -9.40 1.84
C SER A 127 -1.64 -9.06 3.19
N LYS A 128 -0.32 -8.86 3.22
CA LYS A 128 0.40 -8.39 4.43
C LYS A 128 -0.06 -6.99 4.85
N ILE A 129 -0.21 -6.06 3.91
CA ILE A 129 -0.70 -4.70 4.19
C ILE A 129 -2.13 -4.74 4.75
N ILE A 130 -3.02 -5.57 4.19
CA ILE A 130 -4.39 -5.77 4.69
C ILE A 130 -4.40 -6.26 6.13
N ALA A 131 -3.55 -7.23 6.46
CA ALA A 131 -3.41 -7.71 7.84
C ALA A 131 -2.89 -6.60 8.78
N LEU A 132 -1.86 -5.87 8.38
CA LEU A 132 -1.25 -4.79 9.16
C LEU A 132 -2.22 -3.63 9.42
N ALA A 133 -3.12 -3.35 8.49
CA ALA A 133 -4.12 -2.29 8.63
C ALA A 133 -5.06 -2.51 9.84
N GLY A 134 -5.15 -3.73 10.37
CA GLY A 134 -5.91 -4.04 11.59
C GLY A 134 -5.24 -3.59 12.89
N SER A 135 -3.95 -3.28 12.88
CA SER A 135 -3.19 -2.90 14.09
C SER A 135 -2.36 -1.62 13.94
N LYS A 136 -2.19 -1.11 12.71
CA LYS A 136 -1.38 0.07 12.42
C LYS A 136 -2.24 1.26 11.98
N PRO A 137 -1.87 2.50 12.35
CA PRO A 137 -2.66 3.70 12.10
C PRO A 137 -2.41 4.25 10.69
N PHE A 138 -2.87 3.57 9.65
CA PHE A 138 -2.82 4.06 8.26
C PHE A 138 -4.09 3.74 7.49
N GLU A 139 -4.41 4.54 6.47
CA GLU A 139 -5.58 4.33 5.61
C GLU A 139 -5.36 3.21 4.58
N ILE A 140 -6.37 2.36 4.39
CA ILE A 140 -6.28 1.18 3.52
C ILE A 140 -7.30 1.20 2.36
N ALA A 141 -8.01 2.30 2.18
CA ALA A 141 -9.05 2.45 1.16
C ALA A 141 -8.54 2.13 -0.26
N ASP A 142 -7.28 2.46 -0.57
CA ASP A 142 -6.68 2.18 -1.89
C ASP A 142 -6.55 0.68 -2.17
N ALA A 143 -6.29 -0.14 -1.14
CA ALA A 143 -6.27 -1.59 -1.30
C ALA A 143 -7.66 -2.13 -1.62
N PHE A 144 -8.69 -1.59 -0.95
CA PHE A 144 -10.09 -1.96 -1.22
C PHE A 144 -10.55 -1.50 -2.61
N ALA A 145 -10.16 -0.30 -3.03
CA ALA A 145 -10.43 0.22 -4.36
C ALA A 145 -9.76 -0.65 -5.44
N PHE A 146 -8.51 -1.07 -5.22
CA PHE A 146 -7.80 -2.01 -6.08
C PHE A 146 -8.57 -3.33 -6.22
N VAL A 147 -8.93 -3.98 -5.11
CA VAL A 147 -9.68 -5.26 -5.13
C VAL A 147 -11.03 -5.12 -5.80
N LYS A 148 -11.75 -4.02 -5.55
CA LYS A 148 -13.05 -3.73 -6.17
C LYS A 148 -12.95 -3.56 -7.68
N ARG A 149 -11.96 -2.79 -8.15
CA ARG A 149 -11.75 -2.49 -9.57
C ARG A 149 -11.35 -3.74 -10.35
N GLU A 150 -10.38 -4.49 -9.84
CA GLU A 150 -9.84 -5.68 -10.53
C GLU A 150 -10.68 -6.95 -10.31
N ARG A 151 -11.58 -6.95 -9.31
CA ARG A 151 -12.44 -8.09 -8.92
C ARG A 151 -11.67 -9.36 -8.53
N TYR A 152 -10.51 -9.21 -7.92
CA TYR A 152 -9.66 -10.33 -7.50
C TYR A 152 -10.19 -11.03 -6.23
N LEU A 153 -10.75 -12.22 -6.41
CA LEU A 153 -11.40 -12.99 -5.35
C LEU A 153 -10.41 -13.53 -4.30
N GLU A 154 -9.12 -13.67 -4.64
CA GLU A 154 -8.11 -14.13 -3.68
C GLU A 154 -7.99 -13.25 -2.43
N TYR A 155 -8.36 -11.96 -2.52
CA TYR A 155 -8.29 -11.03 -1.39
C TYR A 155 -9.52 -11.09 -0.48
N VAL A 156 -10.60 -11.78 -0.88
CA VAL A 156 -11.83 -11.87 -0.08
C VAL A 156 -11.53 -12.44 1.31
N LEU A 157 -10.76 -13.53 1.40
CA LEU A 157 -10.41 -14.12 2.69
C LEU A 157 -9.55 -13.20 3.57
N PRO A 158 -8.44 -12.61 3.09
CA PRO A 158 -7.69 -11.59 3.82
C PRO A 158 -8.56 -10.42 4.32
N ILE A 159 -9.47 -9.92 3.49
CA ILE A 159 -10.35 -8.79 3.87
C ILE A 159 -11.37 -9.22 4.95
N LYS A 160 -11.91 -10.43 4.88
CA LYS A 160 -12.76 -10.98 5.95
C LYS A 160 -12.00 -11.07 7.28
N GLN A 161 -10.78 -11.58 7.24
CA GLN A 161 -9.92 -11.66 8.44
C GLN A 161 -9.61 -10.28 9.00
N HIS A 162 -9.34 -9.31 8.14
CA HIS A 162 -9.18 -7.92 8.52
C HIS A 162 -10.44 -7.37 9.20
N LEU A 163 -11.63 -7.52 8.61
CA LEU A 163 -12.88 -7.05 9.21
C LEU A 163 -13.10 -7.67 10.59
N VAL A 164 -12.91 -8.98 10.73
CA VAL A 164 -13.06 -9.69 12.02
C VAL A 164 -12.10 -9.14 13.08
N SER A 165 -10.89 -8.73 12.72
CA SER A 165 -9.91 -8.24 13.70
C SER A 165 -10.20 -6.84 14.23
N ILE A 166 -10.98 -6.02 13.49
CA ILE A 166 -11.24 -4.61 13.85
C ILE A 166 -12.67 -4.32 14.28
N ILE A 167 -13.64 -5.19 13.97
CA ILE A 167 -15.09 -4.89 14.13
C ILE A 167 -15.51 -4.58 15.57
N ASP A 168 -14.79 -5.10 16.56
CA ASP A 168 -15.07 -4.88 17.99
C ASP A 168 -14.54 -3.52 18.50
N HIS A 169 -13.80 -2.77 17.68
CA HIS A 169 -13.14 -1.51 18.03
C HIS A 169 -13.53 -0.34 17.12
N PRO A 170 -14.84 -0.03 16.97
CA PRO A 170 -15.31 1.06 16.10
C PRO A 170 -14.84 2.45 16.53
N GLU A 171 -14.45 2.66 17.78
CA GLU A 171 -13.86 3.90 18.28
C GLU A 171 -12.49 4.21 17.64
N ILE A 172 -11.80 3.20 17.14
CA ILE A 172 -10.50 3.33 16.45
C ILE A 172 -10.67 3.15 14.95
N HIS A 173 -11.48 2.17 14.52
CA HIS A 173 -11.47 1.66 13.15
C HIS A 173 -12.75 1.96 12.35
N ARG A 174 -13.63 2.86 12.81
CA ARG A 174 -14.95 3.12 12.19
C ARG A 174 -14.93 3.13 10.66
N TRP A 175 -14.04 3.93 10.07
CA TRP A 175 -13.94 4.09 8.62
C TRP A 175 -13.49 2.78 7.94
N LYS A 176 -12.44 2.14 8.44
CA LYS A 176 -11.96 0.84 7.92
C LYS A 176 -13.02 -0.26 8.00
N ILE A 177 -13.78 -0.31 9.09
CA ILE A 177 -14.88 -1.26 9.26
C ILE A 177 -15.94 -1.02 8.20
N TYR A 178 -16.37 0.24 8.03
CA TYR A 178 -17.39 0.60 7.06
C TYR A 178 -16.96 0.26 5.63
N ASP A 179 -15.75 0.64 5.23
CA ASP A 179 -15.23 0.38 3.88
C ASP A 179 -15.08 -1.13 3.61
N ALA A 180 -14.62 -1.91 4.60
CA ALA A 180 -14.52 -3.36 4.48
C ALA A 180 -15.90 -4.02 4.37
N ILE A 181 -16.90 -3.55 5.11
CA ILE A 181 -18.29 -3.98 5.00
C ILE A 181 -18.83 -3.67 3.61
N GLU A 182 -18.70 -2.43 3.12
CA GLU A 182 -19.18 -2.04 1.79
C GLU A 182 -18.54 -2.86 0.68
N LEU A 183 -17.22 -3.11 0.79
CA LEU A 183 -16.51 -3.97 -0.15
C LEU A 183 -17.08 -5.40 -0.11
N LEU A 184 -17.11 -6.03 1.07
CA LEU A 184 -17.53 -7.42 1.22
C LEU A 184 -19.01 -7.64 0.87
N MET A 185 -19.88 -6.65 1.02
CA MET A 185 -21.26 -6.74 0.52
C MET A 185 -21.33 -7.00 -1.00
N GLY A 186 -20.31 -6.59 -1.77
CA GLY A 186 -20.20 -6.87 -3.20
C GLY A 186 -19.61 -8.24 -3.55
N PHE A 187 -19.02 -8.96 -2.59
CA PHE A 187 -18.32 -10.24 -2.82
C PHE A 187 -18.94 -11.41 -2.03
N ASP A 188 -19.27 -11.20 -0.77
CA ASP A 188 -19.87 -12.17 0.15
C ASP A 188 -20.77 -11.47 1.19
N PRO A 189 -22.01 -11.11 0.81
CA PRO A 189 -22.94 -10.46 1.72
C PRO A 189 -23.40 -11.37 2.87
N GLU A 190 -23.43 -12.69 2.67
CA GLU A 190 -23.86 -13.64 3.71
C GLU A 190 -22.91 -13.64 4.91
N PHE A 191 -21.60 -13.56 4.64
CA PHE A 191 -20.58 -13.40 5.67
C PHE A 191 -20.81 -12.11 6.47
N VAL A 192 -21.01 -10.97 5.79
CA VAL A 192 -21.21 -9.67 6.45
C VAL A 192 -22.45 -9.69 7.34
N MET A 193 -23.57 -10.18 6.80
CA MET A 193 -24.84 -10.25 7.55
C MET A 193 -24.73 -11.18 8.77
N SER A 194 -24.04 -12.31 8.63
CA SER A 194 -23.81 -13.24 9.73
C SER A 194 -22.93 -12.62 10.83
N LEU A 195 -21.82 -11.97 10.44
CA LEU A 195 -20.91 -11.31 11.38
C LEU A 195 -21.60 -10.16 12.13
N LEU A 196 -22.35 -9.31 11.43
CA LEU A 196 -23.11 -8.22 12.06
C LEU A 196 -24.14 -8.74 13.05
N LYS A 197 -24.86 -9.82 12.69
CA LYS A 197 -25.82 -10.47 13.59
C LYS A 197 -25.12 -11.05 14.83
N GLU A 198 -23.98 -11.70 14.68
CA GLU A 198 -23.18 -12.23 15.79
C GLU A 198 -22.75 -11.11 16.75
N LYS A 199 -22.33 -9.96 16.21
CA LYS A 199 -21.90 -8.81 17.00
C LYS A 199 -23.06 -7.95 17.53
N ASN A 200 -24.31 -8.30 17.21
CA ASN A 200 -25.50 -7.49 17.50
C ASN A 200 -25.34 -6.04 17.01
N LYS A 201 -24.86 -5.89 15.76
CA LYS A 201 -24.61 -4.63 15.07
C LYS A 201 -25.35 -4.59 13.73
N THR A 202 -25.44 -3.40 13.18
CA THR A 202 -25.95 -3.07 11.85
C THR A 202 -24.89 -2.30 11.07
N ILE A 203 -25.06 -2.17 9.75
CA ILE A 203 -24.17 -1.35 8.93
C ILE A 203 -24.17 0.12 9.40
N ASP A 204 -25.34 0.62 9.83
CA ASP A 204 -25.52 2.01 10.27
C ASP A 204 -24.71 2.34 11.54
N ASP A 205 -24.36 1.34 12.37
CA ASP A 205 -23.50 1.54 13.53
C ASP A 205 -22.08 2.04 13.14
N PHE A 206 -21.65 1.70 11.93
CA PHE A 206 -20.34 2.03 11.39
C PHE A 206 -20.38 3.13 10.34
N ARG A 207 -21.57 3.50 9.83
CA ARG A 207 -21.70 4.56 8.81
C ARG A 207 -21.08 5.86 9.34
N PRO A 208 -20.11 6.45 8.63
CA PRO A 208 -19.55 7.72 9.04
C PRO A 208 -20.61 8.82 9.00
N THR A 209 -20.71 9.61 10.06
CA THR A 209 -21.55 10.80 10.04
C THR A 209 -20.83 11.88 9.24
N VAL A 210 -21.41 12.28 8.11
CA VAL A 210 -20.97 13.50 7.41
C VAL A 210 -21.24 14.66 8.36
N GLN A 211 -20.20 15.14 9.04
CA GLN A 211 -20.25 16.46 9.66
C GLN A 211 -20.19 17.47 8.52
N GLY A 212 -21.31 18.14 8.27
CA GLY A 212 -21.37 19.30 7.38
C GLY A 212 -20.68 20.53 7.96
#